data_AF-A0A449B6N1-F1
#
_entry.id   AF-A0A449B6N1-F1
#
_cell.length_a   1.000
_cell.length_b   1.000
_cell.length_c   1.000
_cell.angle_alpha   90.00
_cell.angle_beta   90.00
_cell.angle_gamma   90.00
#
_symmetry.space_group_name_H-M   'P 1'
#
loop_
_entity.id
_entity.type
_entity.pdbx_description
1 polymer ?
#
loop_
_entity_poly.entity_id
_entity_poly.type
_entity_poly.pdbx_seq_one_letter_code
_entity_poly.pdbx_strand_id
1 'polypeptide(L)'
;MTYTYKEIKNNTDFILIQTVDVVSLYNAFRKILLKANLSDDQLRHALTFSTFQRNDSFVKDTKIFAVALGYLSAIKAQANNDKFAKIKEILKANNINKFEDVLPSKDLQDQLYLLAQDLFSFLRLDGSAKNLITLVEELNIFTPQEITEVEKTTLFLHPVNGCDLPS
;
A
#
# COMPACT_ATOMS: atom_id res chain seq x y z
N MET A 1 15.29 12.15 0.37
CA MET A 1 16.15 11.60 -0.70
C MET A 1 15.28 11.26 -1.90
N THR A 2 15.83 11.35 -3.11
CA THR A 2 15.09 11.15 -4.35
C THR A 2 15.63 9.89 -5.03
N TYR A 3 14.75 8.93 -5.30
CA TYR A 3 15.11 7.68 -5.95
C TYR A 3 14.07 7.33 -7.01
N THR A 4 14.48 6.73 -8.11
CA THR A 4 13.57 5.93 -8.93
C THR A 4 13.24 4.63 -8.21
N TYR A 5 12.09 4.02 -8.50
CA TYR A 5 11.78 2.69 -7.97
C TYR A 5 12.87 1.67 -8.35
N LYS A 6 13.43 1.77 -9.56
CA LYS A 6 14.52 0.89 -10.01
C LYS A 6 15.77 1.00 -9.12
N GLU A 7 16.14 2.20 -8.68
CA GLU A 7 17.26 2.39 -7.74
C GLU A 7 16.95 1.77 -6.38
N ILE A 8 15.72 1.90 -5.89
CA ILE A 8 15.28 1.26 -4.64
C ILE A 8 15.36 -0.27 -4.76
N LYS A 9 14.87 -0.83 -5.87
CA LYS A 9 14.94 -2.26 -6.19
C LYS A 9 16.37 -2.77 -6.21
N ASN A 10 17.29 -1.99 -6.78
CA ASN A 10 18.72 -2.30 -6.79
C ASN A 10 19.44 -2.01 -5.46
N ASN A 11 18.70 -1.58 -4.43
CA ASN A 11 19.23 -1.20 -3.12
C ASN A 11 20.36 -0.16 -3.19
N THR A 12 20.24 0.80 -4.11
CA THR A 12 21.17 1.93 -4.20
C THR A 12 21.27 2.64 -2.85
N ASP A 13 22.49 3.00 -2.44
CA ASP A 13 22.80 3.63 -1.14
C ASP A 13 22.26 2.87 0.09
N PHE A 14 22.09 1.55 -0.02
CA PHE A 14 21.55 0.71 1.04
C PHE A 14 20.16 1.14 1.53
N ILE A 15 19.34 1.76 0.67
CA ILE A 15 18.03 2.30 1.06
C ILE A 15 17.08 1.26 1.67
N LEU A 16 17.22 -0.04 1.35
CA LEU A 16 16.35 -1.08 1.89
C LEU A 16 16.60 -1.41 3.37
N ILE A 17 17.75 -1.03 3.94
CA ILE A 17 18.05 -1.22 5.37
C ILE A 17 17.79 0.04 6.21
N GLN A 18 17.51 1.18 5.57
CA GLN A 18 17.25 2.43 6.26
C GLN A 18 15.82 2.47 6.77
N THR A 19 15.63 3.08 7.94
CA THR A 19 14.29 3.43 8.43
C THR A 19 13.79 4.65 7.68
N VAL A 20 12.62 4.52 7.07
CA VAL A 20 12.01 5.54 6.22
C VAL A 20 10.77 6.09 6.90
N ASP A 21 10.58 7.40 6.82
CA ASP A 21 9.38 8.07 7.30
C ASP A 21 8.12 7.52 6.61
N VAL A 22 7.12 7.17 7.43
CA VAL A 22 5.91 6.48 6.95
C VAL A 22 5.01 7.38 6.10
N VAL A 23 5.06 8.70 6.27
CA VAL A 23 4.33 9.64 5.41
C VAL A 23 4.95 9.66 4.02
N SER A 24 6.27 9.66 3.94
CA SER A 24 6.99 9.56 2.66
C SER A 24 6.71 8.23 1.94
N LEU A 25 6.65 7.11 2.69
CA LEU A 25 6.25 5.81 2.13
C LEU A 25 4.80 5.79 1.65
N TYR A 26 3.88 6.31 2.45
CA TYR A 26 2.47 6.43 2.05
C TYR A 26 2.32 7.21 0.74
N ASN A 27 3.03 8.34 0.61
CA ASN A 27 3.03 9.12 -0.64
C ASN A 27 3.68 8.36 -1.80
N ALA A 28 4.74 7.60 -1.55
CA ALA A 28 5.38 6.75 -2.54
C ALA A 28 4.44 5.63 -3.04
N PHE A 29 3.75 4.94 -2.12
CA PHE A 29 2.72 3.95 -2.44
C PHE A 29 1.66 4.52 -3.37
N ARG A 30 1.06 5.67 -3.00
CA ARG A 30 0.04 6.35 -3.81
C ARG A 30 0.55 6.66 -5.21
N LYS A 31 1.79 7.14 -5.33
CA LYS A 31 2.42 7.48 -6.61
C LYS A 31 2.65 6.26 -7.50
N ILE A 32 3.02 5.12 -6.91
CA ILE A 32 3.13 3.83 -7.62
C ILE A 32 1.75 3.33 -8.03
N LEU A 33 0.77 3.39 -7.14
CA LEU A 33 -0.60 2.89 -7.39
C LEU A 33 -1.36 3.68 -8.45
N LEU A 34 -0.98 4.94 -8.72
CA LEU A 34 -1.45 5.69 -9.89
C LEU A 34 -1.10 5.01 -11.23
N LYS A 35 -0.16 4.06 -11.24
CA LYS A 35 0.23 3.28 -12.43
C LYS A 35 -0.59 2.00 -12.59
N ALA A 36 -1.34 1.58 -11.57
CA ALA A 36 -2.19 0.40 -11.66
C ALA A 36 -3.48 0.71 -12.44
N ASN A 37 -3.82 -0.14 -13.40
CA ASN A 37 -5.09 -0.10 -14.11
C ASN A 37 -6.17 -0.74 -13.23
N LEU A 38 -6.92 0.14 -12.55
CA LEU A 38 -8.02 -0.20 -11.66
C LEU A 38 -9.33 0.27 -12.28
N SER A 39 -10.19 -0.69 -12.62
CA SER A 39 -11.54 -0.44 -13.13
C SER A 39 -12.53 0.04 -12.06
N ASP A 40 -12.20 -0.17 -10.79
CA ASP A 40 -12.99 0.29 -9.65
C ASP A 40 -12.54 1.72 -9.27
N ASP A 41 -13.38 2.71 -9.59
CA ASP A 41 -13.09 4.13 -9.36
C ASP A 41 -12.96 4.48 -7.88
N GLN A 42 -13.76 3.86 -7.01
CA GLN A 42 -13.72 4.10 -5.56
C GLN A 42 -12.45 3.51 -4.96
N LEU A 43 -12.06 2.31 -5.39
CA LEU A 43 -10.78 1.71 -5.03
C LEU A 43 -9.61 2.60 -5.48
N ARG A 44 -9.62 3.04 -6.74
CA ARG A 44 -8.57 3.92 -7.27
C ARG A 44 -8.49 5.20 -6.47
N HIS A 45 -9.62 5.83 -6.17
CA HIS A 45 -9.65 7.05 -5.36
C HIS A 45 -9.07 6.82 -3.96
N ALA A 46 -9.51 5.77 -3.27
CA ALA A 46 -9.03 5.43 -1.92
C ALA A 46 -7.52 5.14 -1.88
N LEU A 47 -6.95 4.60 -2.96
CA LEU A 47 -5.52 4.27 -3.07
C LEU A 47 -4.64 5.43 -3.55
N THR A 48 -5.21 6.49 -4.12
CA THR A 48 -4.42 7.53 -4.82
C THR A 48 -4.72 8.95 -4.35
N PHE A 49 -5.89 9.22 -3.77
CA PHE A 49 -6.21 10.50 -3.17
C PHE A 49 -5.74 10.57 -1.72
N SER A 50 -5.26 11.74 -1.27
CA SER A 50 -4.89 11.95 0.13
C SER A 50 -5.88 12.85 0.82
N THR A 51 -6.37 12.41 1.97
CA THR A 51 -7.02 13.28 2.95
C THR A 51 -6.11 13.62 4.13
N PHE A 52 -4.89 13.08 4.16
CA PHE A 52 -3.92 13.28 5.24
C PHE A 52 -3.56 14.76 5.39
N GLN A 53 -3.77 15.30 6.59
CA GLN A 53 -3.50 16.71 6.91
C GLN A 53 -2.30 16.89 7.83
N ARG A 54 -2.07 15.96 8.78
CA ARG A 54 -1.04 16.09 9.83
C ARG A 54 -0.50 14.75 10.29
N ASN A 55 0.77 14.71 10.71
CA ASN A 55 1.45 13.47 11.14
C ASN A 55 0.77 12.74 12.31
N ASP A 56 0.22 13.48 13.28
CA ASP A 56 -0.49 12.91 14.44
C ASP A 56 -1.81 12.22 14.09
N SER A 57 -2.39 12.50 12.92
CA SER A 57 -3.59 11.81 12.45
C SER A 57 -3.31 10.68 11.46
N PHE A 58 -2.04 10.34 11.20
CA PHE A 58 -1.66 9.38 10.14
C PHE A 58 -2.44 8.07 10.18
N VAL A 59 -2.47 7.39 11.33
CA VAL A 59 -3.14 6.08 11.46
C VAL A 59 -4.63 6.18 11.15
N LYS A 60 -5.28 7.25 11.63
CA LYS A 60 -6.70 7.50 11.43
C LYS A 60 -7.00 7.84 9.97
N ASP A 61 -6.26 8.78 9.41
CA ASP A 61 -6.49 9.33 8.07
C ASP A 61 -6.17 8.32 6.97
N THR A 62 -5.20 7.42 7.22
CA THR A 62 -4.80 6.39 6.26
C THR A 62 -5.56 5.07 6.42
N LYS A 63 -6.51 4.96 7.37
CA LYS A 63 -7.25 3.71 7.59
C LYS A 63 -7.96 3.23 6.33
N ILE A 64 -8.69 4.10 5.62
CA ILE A 64 -9.40 3.73 4.39
C ILE A 64 -8.43 3.32 3.28
N PHE A 65 -7.30 4.03 3.15
CA PHE A 65 -6.24 3.66 2.23
C PHE A 65 -5.67 2.26 2.55
N ALA A 66 -5.45 1.95 3.83
CA ALA A 66 -4.97 0.65 4.27
C ALA A 66 -5.99 -0.47 4.00
N VAL A 67 -7.29 -0.23 4.24
CA VAL A 67 -8.36 -1.16 3.86
C VAL A 67 -8.35 -1.40 2.35
N ALA A 68 -8.20 -0.34 1.56
CA ALA A 68 -8.12 -0.42 0.10
C ALA A 68 -6.90 -1.23 -0.37
N LEU A 69 -5.75 -1.08 0.27
CA LEU A 69 -4.56 -1.90 0.02
C LEU A 69 -4.81 -3.38 0.32
N GLY A 70 -5.45 -3.66 1.45
CA GLY A 70 -5.83 -5.03 1.83
C GLY A 70 -6.78 -5.64 0.80
N TYR A 71 -7.79 -4.87 0.37
CA TYR A 71 -8.74 -5.29 -0.66
C TYR A 71 -8.03 -5.59 -1.98
N LEU A 72 -7.23 -4.65 -2.48
CA LEU A 72 -6.45 -4.81 -3.71
C LEU A 72 -5.57 -6.06 -3.65
N SER A 73 -4.86 -6.25 -2.54
CA SER A 73 -3.99 -7.41 -2.32
C SER A 73 -4.80 -8.71 -2.37
N ALA A 74 -5.94 -8.78 -1.69
CA ALA A 74 -6.79 -9.98 -1.70
C ALA A 74 -7.35 -10.33 -3.09
N ILE A 75 -7.69 -9.33 -3.91
CA ILE A 75 -8.31 -9.58 -5.23
C ILE A 75 -7.29 -9.80 -6.35
N LYS A 76 -6.12 -9.16 -6.28
CA LYS A 76 -5.14 -9.13 -7.38
C LYS A 76 -3.84 -9.87 -7.09
N ALA A 77 -3.49 -10.13 -5.83
CA ALA A 77 -2.24 -10.81 -5.54
C ALA A 77 -2.25 -12.22 -6.15
N GLN A 78 -1.18 -12.55 -6.87
CA GLN A 78 -0.99 -13.88 -7.46
C GLN A 78 -0.16 -14.80 -6.55
N ALA A 79 0.31 -14.29 -5.41
CA ALA A 79 1.06 -15.06 -4.44
C ALA A 79 0.16 -16.13 -3.79
N ASN A 80 0.66 -17.36 -3.75
CA ASN A 80 0.03 -18.46 -3.00
C ASN A 80 0.20 -18.19 -1.50
N ASN A 81 -0.78 -17.50 -0.90
CA ASN A 81 -0.82 -17.20 0.53
C ASN A 81 -2.22 -17.52 1.07
N ASP A 82 -2.26 -18.39 2.09
CA ASP A 82 -3.50 -18.85 2.72
C ASP A 82 -4.35 -17.69 3.28
N LYS A 83 -3.70 -16.60 3.73
CA LYS A 83 -4.42 -15.41 4.22
C LYS A 83 -5.20 -14.73 3.09
N PHE A 84 -4.63 -14.64 1.89
CA PHE A 84 -5.32 -14.05 0.74
C PHE A 84 -6.49 -14.93 0.30
N ALA A 85 -6.30 -16.25 0.25
CA ALA A 85 -7.35 -17.19 -0.08
C ALA A 85 -8.55 -17.04 0.87
N LYS A 86 -8.29 -17.02 2.18
CA LYS A 86 -9.33 -16.89 3.20
C LYS A 86 -10.11 -15.58 3.08
N ILE A 87 -9.41 -14.45 2.92
CA ILE A 87 -10.08 -13.16 2.73
C ILE A 87 -10.88 -13.15 1.43
N LYS A 88 -10.35 -13.69 0.34
CA LYS A 88 -11.05 -13.79 -0.95
C LYS A 88 -12.33 -14.63 -0.85
N GLU A 89 -12.32 -15.71 -0.07
CA GLU A 89 -13.53 -16.49 0.23
C GLU A 89 -14.55 -15.68 1.03
N ILE A 90 -14.11 -14.93 2.02
CA ILE A 90 -14.97 -14.04 2.83
C ILE A 90 -15.62 -12.96 1.95
N LEU A 91 -14.85 -12.33 1.06
CA LEU A 91 -15.37 -11.34 0.10
C LEU A 91 -16.44 -11.96 -0.80
N LYS A 92 -16.20 -13.17 -1.32
CA LYS A 92 -17.19 -13.90 -2.14
C LYS A 92 -18.44 -14.25 -1.36
N ALA A 93 -18.30 -14.76 -0.13
CA ALA A 93 -19.43 -15.16 0.71
C ALA A 93 -20.34 -13.96 1.07
N ASN A 94 -19.76 -12.76 1.15
CA ASN A 94 -20.48 -11.52 1.39
C ASN A 94 -20.94 -10.80 0.11
N ASN A 95 -20.77 -11.41 -1.08
CA ASN A 95 -21.10 -10.82 -2.39
C ASN A 95 -20.42 -9.47 -2.65
N ILE A 96 -19.19 -9.30 -2.18
CA ILE A 96 -18.39 -8.10 -2.41
C ILE A 96 -17.82 -8.16 -3.83
N ASN A 97 -18.24 -7.22 -4.69
CA ASN A 97 -17.78 -7.13 -6.08
C ASN A 97 -16.95 -5.87 -6.33
N LYS A 98 -17.19 -4.82 -5.56
CA LYS A 98 -16.48 -3.54 -5.61
C LYS A 98 -16.03 -3.13 -4.21
N PHE A 99 -15.06 -2.23 -4.17
CA PHE A 99 -14.55 -1.68 -2.93
C PHE A 99 -15.61 -0.95 -2.11
N GLU A 100 -16.56 -0.28 -2.77
CA GLU A 100 -17.67 0.40 -2.09
C GLU A 100 -18.54 -0.53 -1.24
N ASP A 101 -18.65 -1.81 -1.61
CA ASP A 101 -19.42 -2.82 -0.87
C ASP A 101 -18.77 -3.19 0.48
N VAL A 102 -17.46 -2.91 0.64
CA VAL A 102 -16.72 -3.16 1.89
C VAL A 102 -17.04 -2.10 2.94
N LEU A 103 -17.29 -0.86 2.52
CA LEU A 103 -17.38 0.31 3.41
C LEU A 103 -18.51 0.27 4.45
N PRO A 104 -19.66 -0.39 4.22
CA PRO A 104 -20.68 -0.56 5.25
C PRO A 104 -20.30 -1.56 6.35
N SER A 105 -19.41 -2.52 6.08
CA SER A 105 -19.07 -3.59 7.01
C SER A 105 -17.78 -3.27 7.77
N LYS A 106 -17.92 -2.96 9.07
CA LYS A 106 -16.77 -2.69 9.95
C LYS A 106 -15.86 -3.92 10.10
N ASP A 107 -16.47 -5.11 10.18
CA ASP A 107 -15.72 -6.37 10.32
C ASP A 107 -14.84 -6.63 9.09
N LEU A 108 -15.38 -6.47 7.88
CA LEU A 108 -14.59 -6.62 6.64
C LEU A 108 -13.48 -5.57 6.56
N GLN A 109 -13.77 -4.32 6.93
CA GLN A 109 -12.76 -3.27 6.98
C GLN A 109 -11.62 -3.63 7.93
N ASP A 110 -11.93 -4.09 9.15
CA ASP A 110 -10.92 -4.43 10.13
C ASP A 110 -10.09 -5.65 9.68
N GLN A 111 -10.71 -6.66 9.05
CA GLN A 111 -9.98 -7.80 8.47
C GLN A 111 -9.01 -7.39 7.34
N LEU A 112 -9.46 -6.53 6.42
CA LEU A 112 -8.64 -6.03 5.31
C LEU A 112 -7.54 -5.09 5.79
N TYR A 113 -7.83 -4.27 6.80
CA TYR A 113 -6.85 -3.42 7.45
C TYR A 113 -5.72 -4.24 8.08
N LEU A 114 -6.07 -5.30 8.83
CA LEU A 114 -5.09 -6.22 9.42
C LEU A 114 -4.25 -6.93 8.35
N LEU A 115 -4.88 -7.37 7.25
CA LEU A 115 -4.16 -7.95 6.12
C LEU A 115 -3.12 -6.97 5.56
N ALA A 116 -3.50 -5.71 5.37
CA ALA A 116 -2.59 -4.69 4.87
C ALA A 116 -1.44 -4.41 5.85
N GLN A 117 -1.71 -4.32 7.16
CA GLN A 117 -0.67 -4.13 8.18
C GLN A 117 0.32 -5.29 8.24
N ASP A 118 -0.14 -6.52 8.02
CA ASP A 118 0.71 -7.70 7.97
C ASP A 118 1.70 -7.67 6.80
N LEU A 119 1.27 -7.16 5.65
CA LEU A 119 2.11 -7.00 4.46
C LEU A 119 3.02 -5.78 4.55
N PHE A 120 2.49 -4.68 5.08
CA PHE A 120 3.08 -3.36 4.98
C PHE A 120 3.30 -2.75 6.36
N SER A 121 4.49 -2.97 6.90
CA SER A 121 4.91 -2.50 8.22
C SER A 121 4.75 -0.99 8.44
N PHE A 122 4.83 -0.16 7.39
CA PHE A 122 4.66 1.29 7.54
C PHE A 122 3.25 1.68 8.06
N LEU A 123 2.25 0.82 7.85
CA LEU A 123 0.90 0.99 8.42
C LEU A 123 0.85 0.76 9.94
N ARG A 124 1.93 0.23 10.52
CA ARG A 124 2.20 0.12 11.96
C ARG A 124 3.26 1.12 12.43
N LEU A 125 3.49 2.17 11.65
CA LEU A 125 4.51 3.20 11.91
C LEU A 125 5.96 2.70 11.82
N ASP A 126 6.18 1.53 11.20
CA ASP A 126 7.50 0.93 10.97
C ASP A 126 7.84 0.93 9.48
N GLY A 127 8.38 2.05 9.01
CA GLY A 127 8.60 2.29 7.58
C GLY A 127 9.91 1.73 7.05
N SER A 128 9.83 0.92 5.99
CA SER A 128 10.97 0.51 5.18
C SER A 128 10.67 0.60 3.69
N ALA A 129 11.69 0.95 2.88
CA ALA A 129 11.58 0.88 1.43
C ALA A 129 11.29 -0.55 0.91
N LYS A 130 11.52 -1.59 1.73
CA LYS A 130 11.09 -2.97 1.42
C LYS A 130 9.59 -3.09 1.20
N ASN A 131 8.76 -2.27 1.86
CA ASN A 131 7.31 -2.29 1.64
C ASN A 131 6.96 -1.98 0.17
N LEU A 132 7.76 -1.15 -0.52
CA LEU A 132 7.57 -0.85 -1.94
C LEU A 132 7.91 -2.07 -2.81
N ILE A 133 8.93 -2.83 -2.44
CA ILE A 133 9.31 -4.08 -3.12
C ILE A 133 8.20 -5.11 -2.97
N THR A 134 7.67 -5.28 -1.75
CA THR A 134 6.53 -6.17 -1.52
C THR A 134 5.33 -5.79 -2.39
N LEU A 135 4.99 -4.50 -2.47
CA LEU A 135 3.87 -4.03 -3.30
C LEU A 135 4.04 -4.39 -4.79
N VAL A 136 5.23 -4.15 -5.34
CA VAL A 136 5.47 -4.20 -6.79
C VAL A 136 5.89 -5.59 -7.27
N GLU A 137 6.79 -6.27 -6.57
CA GLU A 137 7.36 -7.56 -7.00
C GLU A 137 6.66 -8.75 -6.36
N GLU A 138 6.44 -8.72 -5.04
CA GLU A 138 6.01 -9.92 -4.30
C GLU A 138 4.52 -10.21 -4.47
N LEU A 139 3.68 -9.16 -4.51
CA LEU A 139 2.25 -9.33 -4.74
C LEU A 139 1.91 -9.59 -6.22
N ASN A 140 2.79 -9.22 -7.14
CA ASN A 140 2.61 -9.37 -8.59
C ASN A 140 1.26 -8.83 -9.11
N ILE A 141 0.88 -7.62 -8.66
CA ILE A 141 -0.42 -6.98 -8.98
C ILE A 141 -0.38 -6.10 -10.23
N PHE A 142 0.82 -5.79 -10.74
CA PHE A 142 1.05 -4.94 -11.91
C PHE A 142 1.35 -5.80 -13.15
N THR A 143 0.85 -5.36 -14.29
CA THR A 143 1.20 -5.91 -15.61
C THR A 143 2.63 -5.51 -16.02
N PRO A 144 3.26 -6.21 -16.98
CA PRO A 144 4.60 -5.86 -17.45
C PRO A 144 4.74 -4.41 -17.94
N GLN A 145 3.70 -3.88 -18.61
CA GLN A 145 3.66 -2.50 -19.07
C GLN A 145 3.62 -1.51 -17.89
N GLU A 146 2.80 -1.79 -16.88
CA GLU A 146 2.71 -0.95 -15.68
C GLU A 146 4.01 -0.99 -14.87
N ILE A 147 4.66 -2.16 -14.75
CA ILE A 147 5.96 -2.31 -14.10
C ILE A 147 7.00 -1.41 -14.76
N THR A 148 7.03 -1.34 -16.09
CA THR A 148 7.96 -0.47 -16.83
C THR A 148 7.78 1.01 -16.46
N GLU A 149 6.55 1.44 -16.18
CA GLU A 149 6.25 2.80 -15.75
C GLU A 149 6.52 3.02 -14.25
N VAL A 150 6.30 1.99 -13.42
CA VAL A 150 6.68 1.99 -12.01
C VAL A 150 8.20 2.13 -11.87
N GLU A 151 8.99 1.39 -12.64
CA GLU A 151 10.47 1.42 -12.58
C GLU A 151 11.06 2.82 -12.81
N LYS A 152 10.44 3.62 -13.68
CA LYS A 152 10.85 5.00 -13.98
C LYS A 152 10.32 6.02 -12.98
N THR A 153 9.42 5.62 -12.08
CA THR A 153 8.74 6.56 -11.18
C THR A 153 9.72 7.07 -10.12
N THR A 154 9.93 8.38 -10.08
CA THR A 154 10.68 9.07 -9.03
C THR A 154 9.88 9.15 -7.75
N LEU A 155 10.44 8.70 -6.63
CA LEU A 155 9.89 8.67 -5.30
C LEU A 155 10.75 9.53 -4.37
N PHE A 156 10.10 10.20 -3.43
CA PHE A 156 10.75 10.99 -2.40
C PHE A 156 10.63 10.24 -1.08
N LEU A 157 11.75 9.69 -0.61
CA LEU A 157 11.82 8.94 0.65
C LEU A 157 12.63 9.74 1.66
N HIS A 158 12.04 10.03 2.80
CA HIS A 158 12.69 10.76 3.87
C HIS A 158 13.16 9.77 4.95
N PRO A 159 14.36 9.94 5.51
CA PRO A 159 14.73 9.20 6.71
C PRO A 159 13.79 9.61 7.86
N VAL A 160 13.60 8.72 8.83
CA VAL A 160 12.83 9.06 10.03
C VAL A 160 13.48 10.22 10.77
N ASN A 161 12.68 11.24 11.10
CA ASN A 161 13.05 12.31 12.01
C ASN A 161 12.32 12.09 13.34
N GLY A 162 13.07 11.89 14.43
CA GLY A 162 12.50 11.55 15.75
C GLY A 162 11.56 12.61 16.35
N CYS A 163 11.60 13.85 15.83
CA CYS A 163 10.72 14.93 16.27
C CYS A 163 9.35 14.97 15.56
N ASP A 164 9.21 14.28 14.42
CA ASP A 164 8.01 14.34 13.54
C ASP A 164 7.27 13.01 13.44
N LEU A 165 7.54 12.09 14.37
CA LEU A 165 6.93 10.77 14.40
C LEU A 165 5.41 10.89 14.64
N PRO A 166 4.59 10.20 13.83
CA PRO A 166 3.18 10.02 14.13
C PRO A 166 2.99 9.43 15.54
N SER A 167 2.09 10.02 16.33
CA SER A 167 1.72 9.57 17.68
C SER A 167 0.43 8.76 17.68
#